data_AF-A0A3F2TYS0-F1
#
_entry.id   AF-A0A3F2TYS0-F1
#
_cell.length_a   1.000
_cell.length_b   1.000
_cell.length_c   1.000
_cell.angle_alpha   90.00
_cell.angle_beta   90.00
_cell.angle_gamma   90.00
#
_symmetry.space_group_name_H-M   'P 1'
#
loop_
_entity.id
_entity.type
_entity.pdbx_description
1 polymer ?
#
loop_
_entity_poly.entity_id
_entity_poly.type
_entity_poly.pdbx_seq_one_letter_code
_entity_poly.pdbx_strand_id
1 'polypeptide(L)'
;MSSGSVPARRLDRTRACLMTAATAEFTRSLPVGGEFRTVLEDGLYRPAPDDWLIAVSDVVGSRKAIAAGQYKAVNMAGVAVISALMNALDTQALPYIFGGDGAAIICSPADRDVVADTLAKTVAWVKEDLGLTLRAALVPISAVRAEGHDVLVQATRVSEAVNNYAFRGGGLTRAEALMKAGEYAVPPAPPGSRPDLTGLSCRWSPVKPENGKIVSIIIEPGEGRAASFPQIAEKLLDLAGMRLPRGGSPMPAGGPTGRWPPEGLELEARATRGTHPLAVRRAGLYLWTFLSWFIMTFGVRIGTFSARHYKEFTSLNTDYRKFQDGLRITVSLGDAELGKLTEFLEDERKAKNLRYGLCVQDSAILTCYVPSVTSDSHFHFLDGAGGGYAQAAENMKS
;
A
#
# COMPACT_ATOMS: atom_id res chain seq x y z
N MET A 1 -37.95 43.80 8.19
CA MET A 1 -38.15 42.76 7.15
C MET A 1 -37.12 43.05 6.07
N SER A 2 -35.89 42.55 6.20
CA SER A 2 -35.37 41.26 5.67
C SER A 2 -35.62 41.14 4.17
N SER A 3 -34.66 40.92 3.27
CA SER A 3 -33.30 40.37 3.39
C SER A 3 -32.51 40.66 2.10
N GLY A 4 -31.22 40.96 2.24
CA GLY A 4 -30.24 40.91 1.15
C GLY A 4 -29.76 39.48 0.87
N SER A 5 -29.11 39.29 -0.28
CA SER A 5 -28.38 38.08 -0.63
C SER A 5 -26.99 38.43 -1.15
N VAL A 6 -25.98 37.76 -0.58
CA VAL A 6 -24.57 37.80 -0.96
C VAL A 6 -24.20 36.45 -1.59
N PRO A 7 -23.38 36.39 -2.66
CA PRO A 7 -22.88 35.14 -3.20
C PRO A 7 -21.52 34.79 -2.58
N ALA A 8 -21.48 33.82 -1.66
CA ALA A 8 -20.25 33.29 -1.09
C ALA A 8 -20.18 31.76 -1.28
N ARG A 9 -19.78 31.30 -2.47
CA ARG A 9 -19.52 29.86 -2.71
C ARG A 9 -18.51 29.54 -3.84
N ARG A 10 -18.00 30.54 -4.55
CA ARG A 10 -17.12 30.32 -5.72
C ARG A 10 -15.63 30.62 -5.47
N LEU A 11 -15.30 31.37 -4.41
CA LEU A 11 -13.92 31.73 -4.04
C LEU A 11 -13.18 30.65 -3.23
N ASP A 12 -13.90 29.70 -2.62
CA ASP A 12 -13.32 28.73 -1.69
C ASP A 12 -12.61 27.55 -2.40
N ARG A 13 -13.12 27.13 -3.57
CA ARG A 13 -12.52 26.06 -4.36
C ARG A 13 -11.18 26.42 -4.99
N THR A 14 -10.96 27.70 -5.33
CA THR A 14 -9.72 28.15 -5.98
C THR A 14 -8.56 28.20 -5.00
N ARG A 15 -8.82 28.52 -3.72
CA ARG A 15 -7.82 28.48 -2.65
C ARG A 15 -7.49 27.05 -2.23
N ALA A 16 -8.48 26.16 -2.15
CA ALA A 16 -8.26 24.74 -1.90
C ALA A 16 -7.42 24.06 -3.00
N CYS A 17 -7.65 24.40 -4.27
CA CYS A 17 -6.91 23.88 -5.43
C CYS A 17 -5.43 24.34 -5.47
N LEU A 18 -5.11 25.50 -4.89
CA LEU A 18 -3.73 26.00 -4.77
C LEU A 18 -2.97 25.38 -3.58
N MET A 19 -3.67 24.86 -2.56
CA MET A 19 -3.06 24.30 -1.35
C MET A 19 -2.76 22.79 -1.45
N THR A 20 -3.55 22.03 -2.21
CA THR A 20 -3.31 20.60 -2.51
C THR A 20 -2.19 20.35 -3.54
N ALA A 21 -1.51 21.40 -4.00
CA ALA A 21 -0.52 21.32 -5.06
C ALA A 21 0.86 20.85 -4.60
N ALA A 22 1.31 21.21 -3.38
CA ALA A 22 2.71 21.08 -2.99
C ALA A 22 3.18 19.62 -2.90
N THR A 23 2.41 18.73 -2.25
CA THR A 23 2.75 17.30 -2.19
C THR A 23 2.77 16.68 -3.58
N ALA A 24 1.76 16.99 -4.39
CA ALA A 24 1.64 16.47 -5.75
C ALA A 24 2.73 17.01 -6.70
N GLU A 25 3.14 18.26 -6.55
CA GLU A 25 4.20 18.90 -7.34
C GLU A 25 5.57 18.30 -7.02
N PHE A 26 5.93 18.18 -5.74
CA PHE A 26 7.15 17.47 -5.34
C PHE A 26 7.15 16.04 -5.90
N THR A 27 6.03 15.32 -5.77
CA THR A 27 5.93 13.94 -6.25
C THR A 27 6.13 13.84 -7.76
N ARG A 28 5.55 14.76 -8.53
CA ARG A 28 5.75 14.84 -9.99
C ARG A 28 7.16 15.27 -10.38
N SER A 29 7.88 15.97 -9.50
CA SER A 29 9.27 16.38 -9.71
C SER A 29 10.29 15.26 -9.46
N LEU A 30 9.89 14.18 -8.78
CA LEU A 30 10.78 13.05 -8.49
C LEU A 30 11.24 12.39 -9.80
N PRO A 31 12.54 12.14 -9.98
CA PRO A 31 12.99 11.35 -11.11
C PRO A 31 12.45 9.92 -10.97
N VAL A 32 11.97 9.37 -12.09
CA VAL A 32 11.32 8.04 -12.10
C VAL A 32 12.31 6.99 -12.58
N GLY A 33 12.65 6.05 -11.70
CA GLY A 33 13.41 4.86 -12.06
C GLY A 33 12.67 4.01 -13.09
N GLY A 34 13.37 3.63 -14.16
CA GLY A 34 12.82 2.79 -15.24
C GLY A 34 12.45 1.39 -14.81
N GLU A 35 13.21 0.85 -13.85
CA GLU A 35 13.08 -0.51 -13.33
C GLU A 35 13.16 -0.50 -11.80
N PHE A 36 12.61 -1.53 -11.16
CA PHE A 36 12.63 -1.65 -9.71
C PHE A 36 14.05 -1.67 -9.12
N ARG A 37 15.04 -2.24 -9.82
CA ARG A 37 16.44 -2.32 -9.32
C ARG A 37 17.08 -0.96 -9.04
N THR A 38 16.63 0.08 -9.72
CA THR A 38 17.12 1.45 -9.49
C THR A 38 16.90 1.94 -8.06
N VAL A 39 16.00 1.32 -7.28
CA VAL A 39 15.80 1.65 -5.85
C VAL A 39 16.99 1.23 -4.98
N LEU A 40 17.91 0.42 -5.51
CA LEU A 40 19.15 0.00 -4.88
C LEU A 40 20.30 1.01 -5.07
N GLU A 41 20.16 1.92 -6.03
CA GLU A 41 21.12 2.99 -6.33
C GLU A 41 20.78 4.29 -5.59
N ASP A 42 21.77 5.15 -5.36
CA ASP A 42 21.57 6.40 -4.62
C ASP A 42 21.10 7.57 -5.50
N GLY A 43 21.38 7.55 -6.81
CA GLY A 43 21.32 8.73 -7.68
C GLY A 43 19.93 9.35 -7.89
N LEU A 44 18.86 8.56 -7.73
CA LEU A 44 17.49 9.01 -8.00
C LEU A 44 16.72 9.42 -6.74
N TYR A 45 17.24 9.14 -5.54
CA TYR A 45 16.61 9.57 -4.31
C TYR A 45 16.67 11.09 -4.16
N ARG A 46 15.60 11.68 -3.64
CA ARG A 46 15.52 13.09 -3.26
C ARG A 46 15.08 13.20 -1.81
N PRO A 47 15.71 14.09 -1.01
CA PRO A 47 15.25 14.33 0.35
C PRO A 47 13.87 14.99 0.32
N ALA A 48 12.99 14.53 1.21
CA ALA A 48 11.76 15.25 1.51
C ALA A 48 12.11 16.61 2.16
N PRO A 49 11.31 17.67 1.94
CA PRO A 49 11.55 18.96 2.60
C PRO A 49 11.45 18.86 4.13
N ASP A 50 12.14 19.75 4.84
CA ASP A 50 12.31 19.66 6.30
C ASP A 50 11.05 19.96 7.11
N ASP A 51 10.20 20.84 6.59
CA ASP A 51 8.94 21.28 7.18
C ASP A 51 7.77 20.31 6.91
N TRP A 52 8.04 19.20 6.23
CA TRP A 52 7.03 18.20 5.89
C TRP A 52 6.74 17.22 7.02
N LEU A 53 5.69 16.43 6.81
CA LEU A 53 5.11 15.52 7.79
C LEU A 53 5.07 14.09 7.24
N ILE A 54 5.23 13.12 8.13
CA ILE A 54 5.07 11.69 7.89
C ILE A 54 3.75 11.27 8.55
N ALA A 55 2.76 10.95 7.73
CA ALA A 55 1.55 10.27 8.17
C ALA A 55 1.83 8.77 8.21
N VAL A 56 1.75 8.17 9.40
CA VAL A 56 2.03 6.73 9.59
C VAL A 56 0.86 6.07 10.30
N SER A 57 0.61 4.81 9.96
CA SER A 57 -0.46 4.00 10.55
C SER A 57 -0.08 2.52 10.65
N ASP A 58 -0.68 1.82 11.60
CA ASP A 58 -0.44 0.40 11.89
C ASP A 58 -1.66 -0.23 12.60
N VAL A 59 -2.03 -1.45 12.25
CA VAL A 59 -3.11 -2.19 12.93
C VAL A 59 -2.57 -2.87 14.19
N VAL A 60 -3.05 -2.41 15.35
CA VAL A 60 -2.69 -2.98 16.64
C VAL A 60 -3.19 -4.41 16.73
N GLY A 61 -2.26 -5.34 16.99
CA GLY A 61 -2.59 -6.76 17.13
C GLY A 61 -2.94 -7.45 15.81
N SER A 62 -2.47 -6.90 14.67
CA SER A 62 -2.66 -7.47 13.32
C SER A 62 -2.42 -8.98 13.27
N ARG A 63 -1.38 -9.48 13.94
CA ARG A 63 -1.04 -10.91 14.07
C ARG A 63 -2.20 -11.78 14.55
N LYS A 64 -2.86 -11.37 15.65
CA LYS A 64 -3.99 -12.12 16.22
C LYS A 64 -5.18 -12.10 15.28
N ALA A 65 -5.44 -10.97 14.63
CA ALA A 65 -6.49 -10.82 13.64
C ALA A 65 -6.23 -11.71 12.40
N ILE A 66 -4.99 -11.73 11.90
CA ILE A 66 -4.55 -12.57 10.78
C ILE A 66 -4.73 -14.06 11.12
N ALA A 67 -4.27 -14.49 12.30
CA ALA A 67 -4.43 -15.87 12.78
C ALA A 67 -5.92 -16.27 12.92
N ALA A 68 -6.80 -15.30 13.20
CA ALA A 68 -8.25 -15.48 13.22
C ALA A 68 -8.92 -15.41 11.83
N GLY A 69 -8.14 -15.37 10.73
CA GLY A 69 -8.64 -15.32 9.36
C GLY A 69 -9.09 -13.94 8.89
N GLN A 70 -8.76 -12.86 9.61
CA GLN A 70 -9.17 -11.49 9.28
C GLN A 70 -8.15 -10.73 8.40
N TYR A 71 -7.25 -11.46 7.72
CA TYR A 71 -6.19 -10.86 6.89
C TYR A 71 -6.69 -9.84 5.87
N LYS A 72 -7.85 -10.06 5.22
CA LYS A 72 -8.42 -9.08 4.27
C LYS A 72 -8.85 -7.78 4.95
N ALA A 73 -9.37 -7.87 6.17
CA ALA A 73 -9.74 -6.69 6.95
C ALA A 73 -8.49 -5.92 7.39
N VAL A 74 -7.43 -6.62 7.78
CA VAL A 74 -6.14 -6.03 8.13
C VAL A 74 -5.52 -5.30 6.94
N ASN A 75 -5.40 -5.96 5.77
CA ASN A 75 -4.89 -5.29 4.58
C ASN A 75 -5.78 -4.12 4.14
N MET A 76 -7.10 -4.27 4.24
CA MET A 76 -8.03 -3.18 3.94
C MET A 76 -7.82 -1.98 4.88
N ALA A 77 -7.58 -2.20 6.17
CA ALA A 77 -7.29 -1.11 7.10
C ALA A 77 -6.01 -0.35 6.73
N GLY A 78 -4.95 -1.05 6.33
CA GLY A 78 -3.71 -0.41 5.90
C GLY A 78 -3.85 0.37 4.58
N VAL A 79 -4.52 -0.22 3.57
CA VAL A 79 -4.75 0.48 2.29
C VAL A 79 -5.78 1.60 2.41
N ALA A 80 -6.74 1.50 3.33
CA ALA A 80 -7.75 2.53 3.55
C ALA A 80 -7.12 3.90 3.82
N VAL A 81 -6.00 3.95 4.55
CA VAL A 81 -5.24 5.19 4.79
C VAL A 81 -4.77 5.83 3.49
N ILE A 82 -4.18 5.04 2.59
CA ILE A 82 -3.69 5.52 1.29
C ILE A 82 -4.85 5.99 0.42
N SER A 83 -5.90 5.17 0.26
CA SER A 83 -7.05 5.52 -0.58
C SER A 83 -7.82 6.73 -0.06
N ALA A 84 -7.97 6.85 1.27
CA ALA A 84 -8.67 7.96 1.87
C ALA A 84 -7.92 9.27 1.64
N LEU A 85 -6.59 9.26 1.77
CA LEU A 85 -5.77 10.46 1.53
C LEU A 85 -5.75 10.84 0.05
N MET A 86 -5.67 9.87 -0.87
CA MET A 86 -5.78 10.15 -2.31
C MET A 86 -7.10 10.82 -2.67
N ASN A 87 -8.21 10.33 -2.09
CA ASN A 87 -9.54 10.91 -2.32
C ASN A 87 -9.69 12.29 -1.65
N ALA A 88 -9.20 12.46 -0.42
CA ALA A 88 -9.31 13.72 0.32
C ALA A 88 -8.46 14.85 -0.30
N LEU A 89 -7.31 14.51 -0.88
CA LEU A 89 -6.40 15.46 -1.53
C LEU A 89 -6.64 15.58 -3.05
N ASP A 90 -7.57 14.80 -3.61
CA ASP A 90 -7.90 14.75 -5.04
C ASP A 90 -6.66 14.52 -5.93
N THR A 91 -5.80 13.59 -5.52
CA THR A 91 -4.55 13.30 -6.24
C THR A 91 -4.06 11.87 -6.00
N GLN A 92 -3.49 11.27 -7.04
CA GLN A 92 -2.75 10.00 -6.95
C GLN A 92 -1.23 10.22 -6.82
N ALA A 93 -0.77 11.46 -6.97
CA ALA A 93 0.64 11.83 -6.81
C ALA A 93 0.96 12.07 -5.33
N LEU A 94 0.93 10.99 -4.54
CA LEU A 94 1.26 10.96 -3.12
C LEU A 94 2.34 9.90 -2.88
N PRO A 95 3.50 10.23 -2.30
CA PRO A 95 4.50 9.22 -2.00
C PRO A 95 4.07 8.42 -0.77
N TYR A 96 3.81 7.14 -0.98
CA TYR A 96 3.37 6.22 0.07
C TYR A 96 4.15 4.91 0.03
N ILE A 97 4.12 4.19 1.14
CA ILE A 97 4.49 2.78 1.20
C ILE A 97 3.48 2.01 2.05
N PHE A 98 3.12 0.81 1.60
CA PHE A 98 2.19 -0.09 2.27
C PHE A 98 2.96 -1.25 2.91
N GLY A 99 2.69 -1.53 4.19
CA GLY A 99 3.40 -2.56 4.97
C GLY A 99 2.64 -3.86 5.16
N GLY A 100 1.42 -4.01 4.62
CA GLY A 100 0.53 -5.14 4.89
C GLY A 100 -0.57 -4.79 5.90
N ASP A 101 -0.19 -4.29 7.08
CA ASP A 101 -1.11 -3.92 8.17
C ASP A 101 -1.07 -2.42 8.50
N GLY A 102 -0.35 -1.63 7.70
CA GLY A 102 -0.16 -0.22 7.89
C GLY A 102 0.34 0.47 6.63
N ALA A 103 0.49 1.78 6.72
CA ALA A 103 1.00 2.60 5.63
C ALA A 103 1.74 3.82 6.18
N ALA A 104 2.73 4.29 5.41
CA ALA A 104 3.40 5.57 5.63
C ALA A 104 3.30 6.42 4.37
N ILE A 105 3.05 7.72 4.55
CA ILE A 105 2.88 8.72 3.50
C ILE A 105 3.62 9.98 3.93
N ILE A 106 4.28 10.67 3.00
CA ILE A 106 4.77 12.03 3.26
C ILE A 106 3.86 13.08 2.66
N CYS A 107 3.67 14.18 3.38
CA CYS A 107 2.81 15.27 2.95
C CYS A 107 3.36 16.63 3.37
N SER A 108 3.00 17.64 2.59
CA SER A 108 3.32 19.02 2.86
C SER A 108 2.61 19.54 4.11
N PRO A 109 3.14 20.56 4.79
CA PRO A 109 2.45 21.19 5.92
C PRO A 109 1.12 21.84 5.51
N ALA A 110 0.93 22.20 4.23
CA ALA A 110 -0.34 22.74 3.73
C ALA A 110 -1.47 21.68 3.73
N ASP A 111 -1.13 20.40 3.63
CA ASP A 111 -2.08 19.28 3.64
C ASP A 111 -2.37 18.76 5.06
N ARG A 112 -1.68 19.30 6.09
CA ARG A 112 -1.70 18.80 7.47
C ARG A 112 -3.10 18.54 8.01
N ASP A 113 -3.99 19.52 7.90
CA ASP A 113 -5.32 19.46 8.50
C ASP A 113 -6.21 18.44 7.80
N VAL A 114 -6.13 18.38 6.45
CA VAL A 114 -6.85 17.39 5.64
C VAL A 114 -6.35 15.98 5.96
N VAL A 115 -5.04 15.81 6.06
CA VAL A 115 -4.41 14.52 6.40
C VAL A 115 -4.81 14.08 7.82
N ALA A 116 -4.71 14.97 8.81
CA ALA A 116 -5.07 14.66 10.19
C ALA A 116 -6.54 14.27 10.35
N ASP A 117 -7.46 15.04 9.76
CA ASP A 117 -8.90 14.72 9.75
C ASP A 117 -9.18 13.38 9.05
N THR A 118 -8.54 13.13 7.91
CA THR A 118 -8.69 11.88 7.16
C THR A 118 -8.16 10.66 7.93
N LEU A 119 -7.02 10.79 8.61
CA LEU A 119 -6.49 9.76 9.50
C LEU A 119 -7.45 9.49 10.67
N ALA A 120 -7.93 10.54 11.34
CA ALA A 120 -8.88 10.43 12.45
C ALA A 120 -10.17 9.69 12.04
N LYS A 121 -10.71 10.02 10.86
CA LYS A 121 -11.87 9.33 10.26
C LYS A 121 -11.56 7.86 9.96
N THR A 122 -10.39 7.57 9.38
CA THR A 122 -9.98 6.20 9.09
C THR A 122 -9.82 5.37 10.36
N VAL A 123 -9.22 5.93 11.43
CA VAL A 123 -9.11 5.26 12.73
C VAL A 123 -10.49 4.91 13.31
N ALA A 124 -11.43 5.86 13.28
CA ALA A 124 -12.81 5.62 13.75
C ALA A 124 -13.49 4.52 12.92
N TRP A 125 -13.39 4.59 11.59
CA TRP A 125 -13.99 3.62 10.68
C TRP A 125 -13.41 2.20 10.87
N VAL A 126 -12.09 2.04 10.99
CA VAL A 126 -11.48 0.72 11.21
C VAL A 126 -12.01 0.07 12.49
N LYS A 127 -12.21 0.87 13.55
CA LYS A 127 -12.81 0.38 14.80
C LYS A 127 -14.26 -0.04 14.65
N GLU A 128 -15.09 0.83 14.08
CA GLU A 128 -16.54 0.63 14.01
C GLU A 128 -16.96 -0.42 12.97
N ASP A 129 -16.35 -0.37 11.79
CA ASP A 129 -16.79 -1.12 10.64
C ASP A 129 -15.98 -2.42 10.44
N LEU A 130 -14.70 -2.46 10.83
CA LEU A 130 -13.86 -3.66 10.72
C LEU A 130 -13.65 -4.40 12.04
N GLY A 131 -13.92 -3.78 13.19
CA GLY A 131 -13.67 -4.37 14.50
C GLY A 131 -12.18 -4.52 14.84
N LEU A 132 -11.33 -3.71 14.19
CA LEU A 132 -9.87 -3.69 14.40
C LEU A 132 -9.45 -2.39 15.09
N THR A 133 -8.25 -2.33 15.65
CA THR A 133 -7.71 -1.09 16.20
C THR A 133 -6.60 -0.58 15.29
N LEU A 134 -6.83 0.57 14.63
CA LEU A 134 -5.80 1.28 13.87
C LEU A 134 -5.17 2.33 14.78
N ARG A 135 -3.83 2.39 14.83
CA ARG A 135 -3.11 3.56 15.33
C ARG A 135 -2.64 4.40 14.15
N ALA A 136 -2.61 5.71 14.35
CA ALA A 136 -2.08 6.66 13.38
C ALA A 136 -1.34 7.79 14.10
N ALA A 137 -0.32 8.33 13.45
CA ALA A 137 0.41 9.50 13.91
C ALA A 137 0.79 10.40 12.73
N LEU A 138 1.04 11.68 13.04
CA LEU A 138 1.50 12.68 12.08
C LEU A 138 2.80 13.32 12.59
N VAL A 139 3.93 12.73 12.19
CA VAL A 139 5.26 13.01 12.73
C VAL A 139 6.00 14.04 11.85
N PRO A 140 6.55 15.14 12.39
CA PRO A 140 7.39 16.05 11.62
C PRO A 140 8.68 15.39 11.12
N ILE A 141 9.08 15.64 9.87
CA ILE A 141 10.35 15.14 9.33
C ILE A 141 11.54 15.73 10.11
N SER A 142 11.45 16.98 10.54
CA SER A 142 12.44 17.60 11.42
C SER A 142 12.65 16.84 12.73
N ALA A 143 11.62 16.17 13.28
CA ALA A 143 11.74 15.37 14.50
C ALA A 143 12.57 14.10 14.28
N VAL A 144 12.37 13.40 13.15
CA VAL A 144 13.19 12.21 12.84
C VAL A 144 14.63 12.60 12.47
N ARG A 145 14.82 13.77 11.85
CA ARG A 145 16.15 14.33 11.54
C ARG A 145 16.93 14.75 12.76
N ALA A 146 16.25 15.27 13.79
CA ALA A 146 16.88 15.56 15.08
C ALA A 146 17.50 14.32 15.74
N GLU A 147 17.04 13.12 15.37
CA GLU A 147 17.56 11.84 15.84
C GLU A 147 18.55 11.17 14.85
N GLY A 148 18.99 11.89 13.82
CA GLY A 148 20.00 11.41 12.86
C GLY A 148 19.46 10.55 11.72
N HIS A 149 18.14 10.51 11.53
CA HIS A 149 17.50 9.83 10.38
C HIS A 149 17.15 10.83 9.27
N ASP A 150 16.86 10.33 8.07
CA ASP A 150 16.36 11.14 6.97
C ASP A 150 15.19 10.45 6.25
N VAL A 151 14.48 11.21 5.42
CA VAL A 151 13.43 10.69 4.55
C VAL A 151 13.79 11.03 3.12
N LEU A 152 14.34 10.04 2.43
CA LEU A 152 14.68 10.08 1.02
C LEU A 152 13.61 9.32 0.25
N VAL A 153 13.14 9.89 -0.86
CA VAL A 153 12.09 9.31 -1.70
C VAL A 153 12.58 9.16 -3.13
N GLN A 154 12.25 8.03 -3.74
CA GLN A 154 12.43 7.79 -5.16
C GLN A 154 11.13 7.26 -5.76
N ALA A 155 10.75 7.78 -6.93
CA ALA A 155 9.67 7.21 -7.73
C ALA A 155 10.21 6.08 -8.60
N THR A 156 9.43 5.01 -8.72
CA THR A 156 9.79 3.81 -9.47
C THR A 156 8.61 3.39 -10.33
N ARG A 157 8.87 3.14 -11.62
CA ARG A 157 7.85 2.71 -12.55
C ARG A 157 7.39 1.28 -12.22
N VAL A 158 6.08 1.10 -12.06
CA VAL A 158 5.46 -0.22 -11.92
C VAL A 158 4.92 -0.68 -13.27
N SER A 159 4.26 0.22 -13.99
CA SER A 159 3.78 0.04 -15.36
C SER A 159 3.86 1.36 -16.13
N GLU A 160 3.43 1.38 -17.38
CA GLU A 160 3.31 2.63 -18.14
C GLU A 160 2.31 3.62 -17.52
N ALA A 161 1.35 3.14 -16.72
CA ALA A 161 0.28 3.94 -16.14
C ALA A 161 0.52 4.31 -14.67
N VAL A 162 1.37 3.56 -13.94
CA VAL A 162 1.51 3.73 -12.49
C VAL A 162 2.96 3.74 -12.03
N ASN A 163 3.28 4.72 -11.18
CA ASN A 163 4.49 4.77 -10.38
C ASN A 163 4.18 4.35 -8.94
N ASN A 164 5.17 3.77 -8.27
CA ASN A 164 5.18 3.53 -6.83
C ASN A 164 6.45 4.14 -6.24
N TYR A 165 6.61 4.13 -4.92
CA TYR A 165 7.67 4.87 -4.24
C TYR A 165 8.54 3.98 -3.37
N ALA A 166 9.82 4.34 -3.30
CA ALA A 166 10.81 3.75 -2.42
C ALA A 166 11.30 4.78 -1.42
N PHE A 167 11.58 4.33 -0.20
CA PHE A 167 12.01 5.17 0.91
C PHE A 167 13.34 4.72 1.50
N ARG A 168 14.15 5.69 1.89
CA ARG A 168 15.46 5.50 2.54
C ARG A 168 15.70 6.53 3.63
N GLY A 169 16.68 6.24 4.49
CA GLY A 169 17.20 7.15 5.51
C GLY A 169 16.77 6.84 6.93
N GLY A 170 15.96 5.80 7.15
CA GLY A 170 15.50 5.37 8.47
C GLY A 170 14.35 6.20 9.04
N GLY A 171 13.97 7.32 8.41
CA GLY A 171 12.99 8.26 8.95
C GLY A 171 11.59 7.66 9.09
N LEU A 172 11.15 6.82 8.14
CA LEU A 172 9.85 6.14 8.22
C LEU A 172 9.84 5.11 9.36
N THR A 173 10.91 4.31 9.48
CA THR A 173 11.07 3.34 10.55
C THR A 173 11.08 4.04 11.93
N ARG A 174 11.72 5.20 12.03
CA ARG A 174 11.70 6.02 13.24
C ARG A 174 10.31 6.59 13.53
N ALA A 175 9.61 7.12 12.52
CA ALA A 175 8.26 7.64 12.68
C ALA A 175 7.27 6.55 13.17
N GLU A 176 7.42 5.33 12.67
CA GLU A 176 6.65 4.18 13.16
C GLU A 176 6.95 3.87 14.64
N ALA A 177 8.22 3.94 15.05
CA ALA A 177 8.60 3.77 16.46
C ALA A 177 8.00 4.84 17.37
N LEU A 178 8.04 6.11 16.95
CA LEU A 178 7.43 7.25 17.66
C LEU A 178 5.90 7.06 17.80
N MET A 179 5.22 6.67 16.73
CA MET A 179 3.79 6.34 16.76
C MET A 179 3.50 5.20 17.75
N LYS A 180 4.32 4.14 17.75
CA LYS A 180 4.15 3.00 18.66
C LYS A 180 4.38 3.37 20.12
N ALA A 181 5.22 4.37 20.39
CA ALA A 181 5.41 4.98 21.71
C ALA A 181 4.26 5.92 22.12
N GLY A 182 3.33 6.23 21.20
CA GLY A 182 2.19 7.12 21.44
C GLY A 182 2.48 8.59 21.14
N GLU A 183 3.63 8.91 20.57
CA GLU A 183 3.98 10.26 20.17
C GLU A 183 3.27 10.66 18.88
N TYR A 184 2.95 11.96 18.74
CA TYR A 184 2.28 12.53 17.57
C TYR A 184 0.96 11.85 17.17
N ALA A 185 0.31 11.18 18.11
CA ALA A 185 -0.88 10.39 17.87
C ALA A 185 -2.04 11.23 17.31
N VAL A 186 -2.73 10.68 16.31
CA VAL A 186 -3.97 11.23 15.79
C VAL A 186 -5.15 10.54 16.49
N PRO A 187 -5.95 11.27 17.28
CA PRO A 187 -7.10 10.67 17.96
C PRO A 187 -8.19 10.28 16.95
N PRO A 188 -9.04 9.28 17.27
CA PRO A 188 -10.19 8.93 16.43
C PRO A 188 -11.14 10.12 16.30
N ALA A 189 -11.72 10.27 15.11
CA ALA A 189 -12.83 11.19 14.89
C ALA A 189 -14.07 10.75 15.70
N PRO A 190 -15.07 11.65 15.89
CA PRO A 190 -16.31 11.29 16.58
C PRO A 190 -17.00 10.06 15.97
N PRO A 191 -17.72 9.26 16.77
CA PRO A 191 -18.38 8.06 16.28
C PRO A 191 -19.27 8.31 15.05
N GLY A 192 -19.27 7.37 14.12
CA GLY A 192 -19.97 7.47 12.85
C GLY A 192 -19.26 8.28 11.77
N SER A 193 -18.10 8.89 12.07
CA SER A 193 -17.24 9.53 11.07
C SER A 193 -16.62 8.49 10.14
N ARG A 194 -16.59 8.77 8.83
CA ARG A 194 -16.01 7.87 7.81
C ARG A 194 -15.15 8.64 6.82
N PRO A 195 -14.02 8.07 6.38
CA PRO A 195 -13.26 8.61 5.26
C PRO A 195 -13.96 8.30 3.93
N ASP A 196 -13.59 9.01 2.88
CA ASP A 196 -13.99 8.63 1.52
C ASP A 196 -13.11 7.47 1.03
N LEU A 197 -13.68 6.27 0.97
CA LEU A 197 -13.01 5.06 0.48
C LEU A 197 -13.51 4.66 -0.91
N THR A 198 -14.02 5.62 -1.69
CA THR A 198 -14.37 5.38 -3.09
C THR A 198 -13.18 4.76 -3.84
N GLY A 199 -13.45 3.68 -4.57
CA GLY A 199 -12.45 2.90 -5.29
C GLY A 199 -11.76 1.80 -4.48
N LEU A 200 -11.84 1.80 -3.14
CA LEU A 200 -11.29 0.73 -2.31
C LEU A 200 -12.15 -0.54 -2.43
N SER A 201 -11.54 -1.64 -2.87
CA SER A 201 -12.23 -2.92 -3.06
C SER A 201 -11.30 -4.13 -2.90
N CYS A 202 -11.88 -5.33 -2.78
CA CYS A 202 -11.16 -6.60 -2.78
C CYS A 202 -12.06 -7.67 -3.42
N ARG A 203 -12.14 -7.66 -4.76
CA ARG A 203 -13.07 -8.52 -5.51
C ARG A 203 -12.43 -9.78 -6.08
N TRP A 204 -11.11 -9.84 -6.10
CA TRP A 204 -10.37 -10.97 -6.65
C TRP A 204 -10.29 -12.14 -5.66
N SER A 205 -10.23 -13.35 -6.20
CA SER A 205 -9.90 -14.54 -5.40
C SER A 205 -8.43 -14.47 -4.95
N PRO A 206 -8.06 -15.14 -3.83
CA PRO A 206 -6.66 -15.31 -3.48
C PRO A 206 -5.85 -15.88 -4.66
N VAL A 207 -4.73 -15.24 -4.96
CA VAL A 207 -3.85 -15.58 -6.06
C VAL A 207 -3.01 -16.79 -5.65
N LYS A 208 -3.17 -17.89 -6.37
CA LYS A 208 -2.39 -19.10 -6.15
C LYS A 208 -1.07 -19.02 -6.93
N PRO A 209 0.03 -19.59 -6.39
CA PRO A 209 1.28 -19.68 -7.14
C PRO A 209 1.08 -20.55 -8.39
N GLU A 210 1.65 -20.14 -9.52
CA GLU A 210 1.68 -20.98 -10.73
C GLU A 210 2.57 -22.21 -10.51
N ASN A 211 3.63 -22.06 -9.72
CA ASN A 211 4.50 -23.13 -9.27
C ASN A 211 5.02 -22.85 -7.85
N GLY A 212 5.06 -23.87 -6.99
CA GLY A 212 5.60 -23.82 -5.64
C GLY A 212 4.74 -23.06 -4.62
N LYS A 213 5.34 -22.07 -3.94
CA LYS A 213 4.74 -21.34 -2.82
C LYS A 213 4.83 -19.84 -3.02
N ILE A 214 3.92 -19.11 -2.37
CA ILE A 214 4.03 -17.67 -2.19
C ILE A 214 4.95 -17.41 -1.01
N VAL A 215 5.92 -16.54 -1.18
CA VAL A 215 6.95 -16.26 -0.18
C VAL A 215 7.06 -14.75 0.00
N SER A 216 6.77 -14.28 1.21
CA SER A 216 7.00 -12.88 1.61
C SER A 216 8.34 -12.79 2.34
N ILE A 217 9.22 -11.90 1.88
CA ILE A 217 10.60 -11.76 2.34
C ILE A 217 10.85 -10.30 2.69
N ILE A 218 11.49 -10.08 3.84
CA ILE A 218 12.02 -8.79 4.26
C ILE A 218 13.51 -8.96 4.49
N ILE A 219 14.33 -8.11 3.89
CA ILE A 219 15.76 -8.00 4.22
C ILE A 219 16.12 -6.57 4.58
N GLU A 220 16.93 -6.42 5.61
CA GLU A 220 17.48 -5.14 6.07
C GLU A 220 18.99 -5.27 6.21
N PRO A 221 19.76 -4.18 6.02
CA PRO A 221 21.20 -4.22 6.24
C PRO A 221 21.53 -4.65 7.68
N GLY A 222 22.59 -5.43 7.82
CA GLY A 222 23.23 -5.64 9.11
C GLY A 222 23.78 -4.33 9.68
N GLU A 223 24.01 -4.28 10.99
CA GLU A 223 24.58 -3.10 11.64
C GLU A 223 25.93 -2.74 11.02
N GLY A 224 26.07 -1.49 10.56
CA GLY A 224 27.28 -1.02 9.86
C GLY A 224 27.49 -1.60 8.44
N ARG A 225 26.51 -2.33 7.88
CA ARG A 225 26.62 -3.01 6.56
C ARG A 225 25.82 -2.36 5.44
N ALA A 226 25.39 -1.11 5.62
CA ALA A 226 24.59 -0.38 4.62
C ALA A 226 25.27 -0.32 3.23
N ALA A 227 26.60 -0.15 3.18
CA ALA A 227 27.33 -0.03 1.91
C ALA A 227 27.38 -1.33 1.07
N SER A 228 27.29 -2.51 1.71
CA SER A 228 27.29 -3.82 1.05
C SER A 228 25.88 -4.34 0.75
N PHE A 229 24.85 -3.66 1.25
CA PHE A 229 23.46 -4.10 1.12
C PHE A 229 22.95 -4.12 -0.33
N PRO A 230 23.27 -3.15 -1.20
CA PRO A 230 22.80 -3.18 -2.59
C PRO A 230 23.21 -4.45 -3.34
N GLN A 231 24.43 -4.94 -3.16
CA GLN A 231 24.92 -6.15 -3.84
C GLN A 231 24.19 -7.41 -3.37
N ILE A 232 23.89 -7.47 -2.08
CA ILE A 232 23.12 -8.56 -1.46
C ILE A 232 21.67 -8.55 -1.96
N ALA A 233 21.05 -7.36 -1.97
CA ALA A 233 19.69 -7.19 -2.47
C ALA A 233 19.59 -7.54 -3.96
N GLU A 234 20.55 -7.12 -4.79
CA GLU A 234 20.66 -7.50 -6.21
C GLU A 234 20.73 -9.02 -6.40
N LYS A 235 21.56 -9.69 -5.60
CA LYS A 235 21.69 -11.16 -5.61
C LYS A 235 20.37 -11.84 -5.20
N LEU A 236 19.68 -11.32 -4.19
CA LEU A 236 18.38 -11.85 -3.76
C LEU A 236 17.34 -11.70 -4.86
N LEU A 237 17.28 -10.54 -5.52
CA LEU A 237 16.36 -10.32 -6.64
C LEU A 237 16.62 -11.31 -7.77
N ASP A 238 17.89 -11.60 -8.08
CA ASP A 238 18.26 -12.63 -9.06
C ASP A 238 17.75 -14.02 -8.66
N LEU A 239 17.96 -14.41 -7.41
CA LEU A 239 17.49 -15.70 -6.87
C LEU A 239 15.96 -15.80 -6.81
N ALA A 240 15.28 -14.67 -6.61
CA ALA A 240 13.82 -14.57 -6.62
C ALA A 240 13.23 -14.59 -8.05
N GLY A 241 14.03 -14.85 -9.08
CA GLY A 241 13.56 -14.98 -10.46
C GLY A 241 13.27 -13.63 -11.13
N MET A 242 13.85 -12.52 -10.65
CA MET A 242 13.61 -11.19 -11.24
C MET A 242 14.16 -11.03 -12.67
N ARG A 243 15.05 -11.94 -13.10
CA ARG A 243 15.52 -12.01 -14.50
C ARG A 243 14.60 -12.81 -15.44
N LEU A 244 13.56 -13.45 -14.91
CA LEU A 244 12.57 -14.15 -15.72
C LEU A 244 11.58 -13.13 -16.33
N PRO A 245 10.90 -13.45 -17.44
CA PRO A 245 9.99 -12.53 -18.14
C PRO A 245 8.89 -11.88 -17.29
N ARG A 246 8.62 -12.42 -16.09
CA ARG A 246 7.59 -11.93 -15.15
C ARG A 246 8.16 -11.44 -13.81
N GLY A 247 9.47 -11.42 -13.67
CA GLY A 247 10.16 -10.84 -12.52
C GLY A 247 9.85 -11.49 -11.17
N GLY A 248 9.50 -12.78 -11.13
CA GLY A 248 9.06 -13.46 -9.90
C GLY A 248 7.66 -13.06 -9.41
N SER A 249 6.89 -12.30 -10.22
CA SER A 249 5.56 -11.83 -9.85
C SER A 249 4.63 -13.00 -9.53
N PRO A 250 3.93 -12.97 -8.38
CA PRO A 250 2.94 -13.98 -8.04
C PRO A 250 1.64 -13.85 -8.85
N MET A 251 1.45 -12.74 -9.58
CA MET A 251 0.26 -12.49 -10.37
C MET A 251 0.22 -13.38 -11.62
N PRO A 252 -0.93 -13.85 -12.12
CA PRO A 252 -1.01 -14.61 -13.39
C PRO A 252 -0.88 -13.69 -14.62
N ALA A 253 -0.37 -14.22 -15.73
CA ALA A 253 -0.12 -13.41 -16.94
C ALA A 253 -1.44 -12.88 -17.56
N GLY A 254 -2.49 -13.70 -17.52
CA GLY A 254 -3.84 -13.31 -17.97
C GLY A 254 -4.65 -12.51 -16.94
N GLY A 255 -4.02 -12.06 -15.85
CA GLY A 255 -4.69 -11.40 -14.73
C GLY A 255 -5.23 -12.35 -13.67
N PRO A 256 -5.65 -11.81 -12.51
CA PRO A 256 -6.25 -12.61 -11.45
C PRO A 256 -7.62 -13.14 -11.86
N THR A 257 -8.03 -14.21 -11.18
CA THR A 257 -9.37 -14.77 -11.31
C THR A 257 -10.26 -14.26 -10.18
N GLY A 258 -11.56 -14.16 -10.47
CA GLY A 258 -12.58 -13.80 -9.49
C GLY A 258 -13.65 -14.88 -9.44
N ARG A 259 -14.25 -15.07 -8.27
CA ARG A 259 -15.46 -15.87 -8.10
C ARG A 259 -16.60 -14.98 -7.63
N TRP A 260 -17.83 -15.40 -7.91
CA TRP A 260 -19.02 -14.70 -7.42
C TRP A 260 -19.80 -15.58 -6.43
N PRO A 261 -20.25 -15.04 -5.29
CA PRO A 261 -19.96 -13.68 -4.79
C PRO A 261 -18.49 -13.52 -4.36
N PRO A 262 -17.91 -12.30 -4.44
CA PRO A 262 -16.55 -12.07 -4.00
C PRO A 262 -16.44 -12.17 -2.48
N GLU A 263 -15.36 -12.81 -1.99
CA GLU A 263 -15.10 -12.97 -0.55
C GLU A 263 -15.04 -11.63 0.20
N GLY A 264 -14.58 -10.57 -0.46
CA GLY A 264 -14.45 -9.23 0.12
C GLY A 264 -15.71 -8.36 0.04
N LEU A 265 -16.86 -8.88 -0.43
CA LEU A 265 -18.08 -8.08 -0.66
C LEU A 265 -18.53 -7.33 0.60
N GLU A 266 -18.50 -8.00 1.75
CA GLU A 266 -18.94 -7.41 3.02
C GLU A 266 -18.00 -6.28 3.48
N LEU A 267 -16.70 -6.47 3.31
CA LEU A 267 -15.70 -5.45 3.62
C LEU A 267 -15.84 -4.25 2.67
N GLU A 268 -16.05 -4.49 1.37
CA GLU A 268 -16.30 -3.42 0.40
C GLU A 268 -17.60 -2.66 0.70
N ALA A 269 -18.66 -3.35 1.12
CA ALA A 269 -19.91 -2.72 1.54
C ALA A 269 -19.69 -1.79 2.74
N ARG A 270 -18.89 -2.22 3.73
CA ARG A 270 -18.53 -1.41 4.90
C ARG A 270 -17.65 -0.21 4.54
N ALA A 271 -16.69 -0.39 3.63
CA ALA A 271 -15.83 0.69 3.16
C ALA A 271 -16.61 1.76 2.37
N THR A 272 -17.55 1.33 1.52
CA THR A 272 -18.17 2.21 0.52
C THR A 272 -19.62 2.59 0.81
N ARG A 273 -20.18 2.26 1.99
CA ARG A 273 -21.57 2.59 2.33
C ARG A 273 -21.82 4.08 2.47
N GLY A 274 -20.82 4.88 2.83
CA GLY A 274 -21.00 6.30 3.15
C GLY A 274 -22.11 6.48 4.18
N THR A 275 -23.16 7.21 3.81
CA THR A 275 -24.35 7.45 4.65
C THR A 275 -25.48 6.43 4.44
N HIS A 276 -25.37 5.53 3.46
CA HIS A 276 -26.39 4.55 3.17
C HIS A 276 -26.43 3.43 4.23
N PRO A 277 -27.61 2.84 4.49
CA PRO A 277 -27.70 1.63 5.30
C PRO A 277 -26.86 0.49 4.69
N LEU A 278 -26.13 -0.24 5.53
CA LEU A 278 -25.22 -1.30 5.08
C LEU A 278 -25.93 -2.35 4.22
N ALA A 279 -27.17 -2.73 4.57
CA ALA A 279 -27.97 -3.70 3.80
C ALA A 279 -28.27 -3.22 2.37
N VAL A 280 -28.59 -1.92 2.19
CA VAL A 280 -28.85 -1.32 0.88
C VAL A 280 -27.57 -1.30 0.04
N ARG A 281 -26.45 -0.86 0.65
CA ARG A 281 -25.15 -0.87 -0.05
C ARG A 281 -24.74 -2.28 -0.45
N ARG A 282 -24.92 -3.26 0.45
CA ARG A 282 -24.63 -4.67 0.20
C ARG A 282 -25.45 -5.22 -0.97
N ALA A 283 -26.76 -4.95 -1.00
CA ALA A 283 -27.63 -5.40 -2.10
C ALA A 283 -27.22 -4.79 -3.45
N GLY A 284 -26.94 -3.49 -3.48
CA GLY A 284 -26.45 -2.82 -4.69
C GLY A 284 -25.11 -3.37 -5.16
N LEU A 285 -24.16 -3.61 -4.24
CA LEU A 285 -22.88 -4.24 -4.56
C LEU A 285 -23.02 -5.68 -5.03
N TYR A 286 -23.95 -6.45 -4.48
CA TYR A 286 -24.21 -7.82 -4.93
C TYR A 286 -24.60 -7.86 -6.42
N LEU A 287 -25.53 -6.99 -6.82
CA LEU A 287 -25.94 -6.84 -8.22
C LEU A 287 -24.79 -6.31 -9.11
N TRP A 288 -24.08 -5.28 -8.64
CA TRP A 288 -22.97 -4.69 -9.39
C TRP A 288 -21.82 -5.68 -9.61
N THR A 289 -21.44 -6.43 -8.58
CA THR A 289 -20.38 -7.44 -8.66
C THR A 289 -20.81 -8.66 -9.46
N PHE A 290 -22.11 -9.01 -9.47
CA PHE A 290 -22.65 -10.03 -10.37
C PHE A 290 -22.49 -9.63 -11.83
N LEU A 291 -22.91 -8.41 -12.18
CA LEU A 291 -22.75 -7.89 -13.54
C LEU A 291 -21.28 -7.80 -13.94
N SER A 292 -20.42 -7.29 -13.04
CA SER A 292 -18.98 -7.23 -13.26
C SER A 292 -18.38 -8.63 -13.50
N TRP A 293 -18.75 -9.62 -12.68
CA TRP A 293 -18.30 -11.01 -12.83
C TRP A 293 -18.78 -11.62 -14.16
N PHE A 294 -20.03 -11.39 -14.56
CA PHE A 294 -20.57 -11.84 -15.83
C PHE A 294 -19.76 -11.27 -17.00
N ILE A 295 -19.55 -9.95 -17.03
CA ILE A 295 -18.74 -9.27 -18.07
C ILE A 295 -17.32 -9.83 -18.12
N MET A 296 -16.69 -10.00 -16.95
CA MET A 296 -15.31 -10.50 -16.82
C MET A 296 -15.14 -11.96 -17.21
N THR A 297 -16.18 -12.77 -17.06
CA THR A 297 -16.16 -14.23 -17.31
C THR A 297 -16.46 -14.54 -18.77
N PHE A 298 -17.45 -13.87 -19.34
CA PHE A 298 -17.86 -14.07 -20.74
C PHE A 298 -17.14 -13.14 -21.72
N GLY A 299 -16.25 -12.27 -21.24
CA GLY A 299 -15.41 -11.40 -22.08
C GLY A 299 -16.21 -10.34 -22.85
N VAL A 300 -17.36 -9.93 -22.33
CA VAL A 300 -18.25 -8.95 -22.97
C VAL A 300 -17.54 -7.60 -23.03
N ARG A 301 -17.48 -6.99 -24.22
CA ARG A 301 -16.97 -5.63 -24.41
C ARG A 301 -18.10 -4.63 -24.20
N ILE A 302 -17.88 -3.60 -23.38
CA ILE A 302 -18.84 -2.52 -23.14
C ILE A 302 -18.17 -1.19 -23.46
N GLY A 303 -18.56 -0.56 -24.58
CA GLY A 303 -17.89 0.65 -25.05
C GLY A 303 -16.40 0.43 -25.25
N THR A 304 -15.57 1.22 -24.59
CA THR A 304 -14.09 1.10 -24.61
C THR A 304 -13.56 0.09 -23.58
N PHE A 305 -14.39 -0.44 -22.70
CA PHE A 305 -13.95 -1.38 -21.66
C PHE A 305 -13.67 -2.77 -22.24
N SER A 306 -12.49 -3.30 -21.88
CA SER A 306 -12.04 -4.66 -22.21
C SER A 306 -11.65 -5.40 -20.94
N ALA A 307 -12.37 -6.49 -20.62
CA ALA A 307 -12.09 -7.32 -19.45
C ALA A 307 -10.68 -7.92 -19.46
N ARG A 308 -10.17 -8.27 -20.65
CA ARG A 308 -8.81 -8.79 -20.82
C ARG A 308 -7.76 -7.72 -20.50
N HIS A 309 -7.94 -6.51 -21.06
CA HIS A 309 -7.05 -5.37 -20.83
C HIS A 309 -7.01 -4.99 -19.35
N TYR A 310 -8.18 -4.89 -18.70
CA TYR A 310 -8.28 -4.59 -17.28
C TYR A 310 -7.54 -5.62 -16.41
N LYS A 311 -7.69 -6.91 -16.72
CA LYS A 311 -7.02 -8.00 -16.01
C LYS A 311 -5.50 -7.98 -16.21
N GLU A 312 -5.03 -7.65 -17.41
CA GLU A 312 -3.61 -7.50 -17.72
C GLU A 312 -3.00 -6.34 -16.93
N PHE A 313 -3.63 -5.15 -16.94
CA PHE A 313 -3.21 -4.01 -16.13
C PHE A 313 -3.32 -4.27 -14.63
N THR A 314 -4.29 -5.08 -14.18
CA THR A 314 -4.34 -5.53 -12.78
C THR A 314 -3.04 -6.26 -12.38
N SER A 315 -2.54 -7.15 -13.23
CA SER A 315 -1.27 -7.86 -12.98
C SER A 315 -0.05 -6.94 -13.07
N LEU A 316 -0.04 -5.98 -14.00
CA LEU A 316 1.06 -5.03 -14.16
C LEU A 316 1.13 -4.04 -12.99
N ASN A 317 -0.01 -3.50 -12.55
CA ASN A 317 -0.14 -2.48 -11.53
C ASN A 317 -0.19 -3.06 -10.11
N THR A 318 0.68 -4.03 -9.82
CA THR A 318 0.74 -4.73 -8.54
C THR A 318 2.06 -4.48 -7.82
N ASP A 319 1.99 -4.14 -6.53
CA ASP A 319 3.15 -3.72 -5.72
C ASP A 319 3.90 -4.85 -4.99
N TYR A 320 4.09 -5.99 -5.65
CA TYR A 320 4.74 -7.16 -5.03
C TYR A 320 6.22 -6.96 -4.64
N ARG A 321 6.79 -5.77 -4.90
CA ARG A 321 8.15 -5.35 -4.52
C ARG A 321 8.11 -3.94 -3.97
N LYS A 322 8.77 -3.73 -2.84
CA LYS A 322 8.78 -2.49 -2.08
C LYS A 322 10.16 -2.27 -1.47
N PHE A 323 10.54 -1.01 -1.28
CA PHE A 323 11.80 -0.66 -0.63
C PHE A 323 11.56 0.42 0.43
N GLN A 324 11.86 0.11 1.69
CA GLN A 324 11.81 1.01 2.84
C GLN A 324 12.98 0.66 3.75
N ASP A 325 14.10 1.36 3.62
CA ASP A 325 15.37 1.09 4.33
C ASP A 325 15.94 -0.34 4.14
N GLY A 326 15.32 -1.10 3.24
CA GLY A 326 15.42 -2.54 3.12
C GLY A 326 14.43 -3.03 2.10
N LEU A 327 14.64 -4.24 1.59
CA LEU A 327 13.86 -4.81 0.51
C LEU A 327 12.74 -5.68 1.07
N ARG A 328 11.52 -5.46 0.57
CA ARG A 328 10.31 -6.23 0.90
C ARG A 328 9.72 -6.76 -0.40
N ILE A 329 9.65 -8.08 -0.56
CA ILE A 329 9.08 -8.71 -1.75
C ILE A 329 8.11 -9.83 -1.39
N THR A 330 7.08 -10.03 -2.21
CA THR A 330 6.21 -11.20 -2.18
C THR A 330 6.25 -11.86 -3.56
N VAL A 331 6.82 -13.04 -3.65
CA VAL A 331 7.11 -13.72 -4.93
C VAL A 331 6.59 -15.16 -4.94
N SER A 332 6.42 -15.72 -6.13
CA SER A 332 6.13 -17.15 -6.31
C SER A 332 7.44 -17.89 -6.58
N LEU A 333 7.79 -18.87 -5.74
CA LEU A 333 9.03 -19.64 -5.86
C LEU A 333 8.73 -21.14 -5.82
N GLY A 334 9.36 -21.90 -6.72
CA GLY A 334 9.43 -23.35 -6.63
C GLY A 334 10.26 -23.81 -5.43
N ASP A 335 10.06 -25.05 -4.97
CA ASP A 335 10.72 -25.57 -3.77
C ASP A 335 12.27 -25.50 -3.85
N ALA A 336 12.83 -25.76 -5.02
CA ALA A 336 14.28 -25.68 -5.25
C ALA A 336 14.82 -24.23 -5.20
N GLU A 337 14.04 -23.26 -5.69
CA GLU A 337 14.41 -21.83 -5.68
C GLU A 337 14.30 -21.28 -4.26
N LEU A 338 13.23 -21.64 -3.55
CA LEU A 338 13.05 -21.31 -2.14
C LEU A 338 14.18 -21.87 -1.28
N GLY A 339 14.61 -23.11 -1.52
CA GLY A 339 15.76 -23.72 -0.84
C GLY A 339 17.04 -22.91 -1.01
N LYS A 340 17.42 -22.61 -2.26
CA LYS A 340 18.62 -21.80 -2.59
C LYS A 340 18.56 -20.39 -2.00
N LEU A 341 17.40 -19.75 -2.09
CA LEU A 341 17.21 -18.40 -1.55
C LEU A 341 17.30 -18.40 -0.01
N THR A 342 16.75 -19.42 0.64
CA THR A 342 16.82 -19.54 2.11
C THR A 342 18.24 -19.82 2.59
N GLU A 343 18.99 -20.67 1.89
CA GLU A 343 20.40 -20.93 2.17
C GLU A 343 21.24 -19.66 2.04
N PHE A 344 21.09 -18.93 0.94
CA PHE A 344 21.74 -17.63 0.75
C PHE A 344 21.43 -16.65 1.88
N LEU A 345 20.16 -16.51 2.28
CA LEU A 345 19.76 -15.63 3.37
C LEU A 345 20.38 -16.04 4.73
N GLU A 346 20.43 -17.34 5.03
CA GLU A 346 21.06 -17.83 6.27
C GLU A 346 22.56 -17.61 6.28
N ASP A 347 23.24 -17.75 5.14
CA ASP A 347 24.68 -17.51 5.05
C ASP A 347 25.03 -16.04 5.24
N GLU A 348 24.32 -15.13 4.56
CA GLU A 348 24.48 -13.68 4.75
C GLU A 348 24.13 -13.23 6.18
N ARG A 349 23.12 -13.87 6.80
CA ARG A 349 22.77 -13.62 8.21
C ARG A 349 23.88 -14.10 9.15
N LYS A 350 24.42 -15.31 8.97
CA LYS A 350 25.56 -15.82 9.77
C LYS A 350 26.79 -14.92 9.64
N ALA A 351 27.01 -14.35 8.46
CA ALA A 351 28.05 -13.36 8.20
C ALA A 351 27.74 -11.96 8.78
N LYS A 352 26.55 -11.76 9.35
CA LYS A 352 26.03 -10.48 9.88
C LYS A 352 25.92 -9.37 8.82
N ASN A 353 25.80 -9.75 7.55
CA ASN A 353 25.68 -8.81 6.44
C ASN A 353 24.26 -8.26 6.31
N LEU A 354 23.26 -9.05 6.70
CA LEU A 354 21.85 -8.68 6.66
C LEU A 354 21.08 -9.27 7.84
N ARG A 355 19.92 -8.70 8.11
CA ARG A 355 18.84 -9.32 8.90
C ARG A 355 17.70 -9.65 7.95
N TYR A 356 17.01 -10.77 8.17
CA TYR A 356 15.89 -11.13 7.30
C TYR A 356 14.76 -11.83 8.01
N GLY A 357 13.58 -11.70 7.41
CA GLY A 357 12.36 -12.37 7.80
C GLY A 357 11.72 -13.00 6.58
N LEU A 358 11.13 -14.18 6.76
CA LEU A 358 10.52 -14.95 5.68
C LEU A 358 9.23 -15.61 6.15
N CYS A 359 8.18 -15.56 5.31
CA CYS A 359 6.91 -16.25 5.53
C CYS A 359 6.49 -17.00 4.24
N VAL A 360 6.31 -18.31 4.34
CA VAL A 360 5.85 -19.19 3.24
C VAL A 360 4.35 -19.43 3.36
N GLN A 361 3.64 -19.35 2.24
CA GLN A 361 2.19 -19.28 2.20
C GLN A 361 1.62 -19.93 0.94
N ASP A 362 0.34 -20.28 0.99
CA ASP A 362 -0.35 -20.94 -0.12
C ASP A 362 -0.97 -19.99 -1.14
N SER A 363 -1.10 -18.70 -0.81
CA SER A 363 -1.66 -17.69 -1.73
C SER A 363 -1.26 -16.26 -1.36
N ALA A 364 -1.39 -15.36 -2.33
CA ALA A 364 -1.30 -13.91 -2.17
C ALA A 364 -2.69 -13.27 -2.28
N ILE A 365 -2.84 -12.06 -1.77
CA ILE A 365 -4.10 -11.33 -1.70
C ILE A 365 -3.90 -9.94 -2.25
N LEU A 366 -4.92 -9.47 -2.95
CA LEU A 366 -4.99 -8.11 -3.45
C LEU A 366 -5.93 -7.26 -2.62
N THR A 367 -5.48 -6.09 -2.24
CA THR A 367 -6.34 -4.98 -1.83
C THR A 367 -6.24 -3.91 -2.90
N CYS A 368 -7.38 -3.51 -3.49
CA CYS A 368 -7.40 -2.76 -4.75
C CYS A 368 -7.85 -1.32 -4.50
N TYR A 369 -7.19 -0.36 -5.13
CA TYR A 369 -7.66 1.00 -5.29
C TYR A 369 -7.97 1.26 -6.77
N VAL A 370 -9.26 1.38 -7.08
CA VAL A 370 -9.79 1.48 -8.44
C VAL A 370 -10.64 2.75 -8.55
N PRO A 371 -10.02 3.94 -8.72
CA PRO A 371 -10.74 5.20 -8.83
C PRO A 371 -11.60 5.25 -10.10
N SER A 372 -11.15 4.57 -11.17
CA SER A 372 -11.93 4.35 -12.39
C SER A 372 -11.60 2.99 -13.00
N VAL A 373 -12.62 2.28 -13.48
CA VAL A 373 -12.47 1.00 -14.19
C VAL A 373 -12.11 1.16 -15.67
N THR A 374 -12.22 2.38 -16.21
CA THR A 374 -11.88 2.72 -17.59
C THR A 374 -10.51 3.36 -17.72
N SER A 375 -9.86 3.64 -16.59
CA SER A 375 -8.48 4.11 -16.51
C SER A 375 -7.54 2.95 -16.21
N ASP A 376 -6.35 2.99 -16.80
CA ASP A 376 -5.25 2.08 -16.51
C ASP A 376 -4.50 2.45 -15.22
N SER A 377 -4.95 3.49 -14.50
CA SER A 377 -4.34 3.96 -13.25
C SER A 377 -4.83 3.23 -12.00
N HIS A 378 -5.52 2.10 -12.13
CA HIS A 378 -5.92 1.30 -10.98
C HIS A 378 -4.71 0.60 -10.37
N PHE A 379 -4.62 0.54 -9.05
CA PHE A 379 -3.44 -0.02 -8.37
C PHE A 379 -3.82 -1.09 -7.36
N HIS A 380 -2.97 -2.10 -7.25
CA HIS A 380 -3.23 -3.29 -6.46
C HIS A 380 -2.11 -3.54 -5.47
N PHE A 381 -2.48 -3.48 -4.19
CA PHE A 381 -1.61 -3.78 -3.08
C PHE A 381 -1.62 -5.29 -2.86
N LEU A 382 -0.47 -5.93 -3.07
CA LEU A 382 -0.27 -7.35 -2.89
C LEU A 382 0.47 -7.62 -1.59
N ASP A 383 -0.10 -8.55 -0.85
CA ASP A 383 0.49 -9.11 0.36
C ASP A 383 0.18 -10.61 0.44
N GLY A 384 0.90 -11.30 1.31
CA GLY A 384 0.75 -12.71 1.55
C GLY A 384 -0.48 -13.11 2.39
N ALA A 385 -1.24 -14.13 1.99
CA ALA A 385 -2.47 -14.53 2.69
C ALA A 385 -2.25 -14.99 4.15
N GLY A 386 -1.08 -15.54 4.45
CA GLY A 386 -0.68 -15.97 5.80
C GLY A 386 -0.07 -14.85 6.64
N GLY A 387 -0.49 -13.60 6.44
CA GLY A 387 0.04 -12.42 7.15
C GLY A 387 1.25 -11.75 6.50
N GLY A 388 1.60 -12.17 5.29
CA GLY A 388 2.71 -11.69 4.46
C GLY A 388 3.84 -10.96 5.17
N TYR A 389 3.94 -9.66 4.93
CA TYR A 389 5.00 -8.83 5.51
C TYR A 389 4.93 -8.75 7.03
N ALA A 390 3.75 -8.69 7.64
CA ALA A 390 3.63 -8.64 9.10
C ALA A 390 4.20 -9.91 9.77
N GLN A 391 3.96 -11.09 9.18
CA GLN A 391 4.51 -12.36 9.66
C GLN A 391 6.01 -12.48 9.35
N ALA A 392 6.46 -12.02 8.17
CA ALA A 392 7.87 -11.98 7.83
C ALA A 392 8.64 -11.06 8.80
N ALA A 393 8.11 -9.89 9.15
CA ALA A 393 8.69 -8.96 10.11
C ALA A 393 8.80 -9.56 11.52
N GLU A 394 7.83 -10.38 11.93
CA GLU A 394 7.91 -11.14 13.19
C GLU A 394 9.00 -12.22 13.15
N ASN A 395 9.15 -12.87 12.00
CA ASN A 395 10.17 -13.90 11.76
C ASN A 395 11.55 -13.30 11.48
N MET A 396 11.76 -11.99 11.71
CA MET A 396 13.05 -11.35 11.50
C MET A 396 14.12 -11.99 12.39
N LYS A 397 15.12 -12.57 11.74
CA LYS A 397 16.31 -13.13 12.36
C LYS A 397 17.45 -12.12 12.24
N SER A 398 18.17 -11.92 13.35
CA SER A 398 19.37 -11.10 13.42
C SER A 398 20.68 -11.87 13.29
#